data_AF-A0A951P2P1-F1
#
_entry.id   AF-A0A951P2P1-F1
#
_cell.length_a   1.000
_cell.length_b   1.000
_cell.length_c   1.000
_cell.angle_alpha   90.00
_cell.angle_beta   90.00
_cell.angle_gamma   90.00
#
_symmetry.space_group_name_H-M   'P 1'
#
loop_
_entity.id
_entity.type
_entity.pdbx_description
1 polymer ?
#
loop_
_entity_poly.entity_id
_entity_poly.type
_entity_poly.pdbx_seq_one_letter_code
_entity_poly.pdbx_strand_id
1 'polypeptide(L)'
;MTPDSEKLIAQMYLNQQQMMEEIRALRSQLEGHPAIADGWMSARDAAIALKPEGIKSARQLQKLRLDGVFSESKREVWNESNGKRPTWLYHVPSCRKALQRRFRGVRALG
;
A
#
# COMPACT_ATOMS: atom_id res chain seq x y z
N MET A 1 -33.94 -16.67 -37.18
CA MET A 1 -32.82 -16.86 -36.23
C MET A 1 -33.16 -18.09 -35.42
N THR A 2 -32.23 -19.05 -35.26
CA THR A 2 -32.52 -20.31 -34.57
C THR A 2 -32.50 -20.11 -33.04
N PRO A 3 -33.43 -20.72 -32.28
CA PRO A 3 -33.51 -20.58 -30.82
C PRO A 3 -32.21 -20.90 -30.06
N ASP A 4 -31.33 -21.69 -30.67
CA ASP A 4 -30.04 -22.07 -30.09
C ASP A 4 -29.03 -20.92 -30.02
N SER A 5 -29.03 -20.00 -31.00
CA SER A 5 -28.16 -18.83 -30.95
C SER A 5 -28.58 -17.85 -29.86
N GLU A 6 -29.88 -17.73 -29.59
CA GLU A 6 -30.42 -16.85 -28.56
C GLU A 6 -30.12 -17.40 -27.16
N LYS A 7 -30.23 -18.72 -26.97
CA LYS A 7 -29.81 -19.39 -25.73
C LYS A 7 -28.31 -19.28 -25.48
N LEU A 8 -27.49 -19.43 -26.52
CA LEU A 8 -26.04 -19.29 -26.42
C LEU A 8 -25.65 -17.86 -25.99
N ILE A 9 -26.27 -16.85 -26.59
CA ILE A 9 -26.03 -15.44 -26.24
C ILE A 9 -26.48 -15.16 -24.80
N ALA A 10 -27.65 -15.65 -24.38
CA ALA A 10 -28.13 -15.51 -23.01
C ALA A 10 -27.17 -16.15 -21.99
N GLN A 11 -26.63 -17.33 -22.29
CA GLN A 11 -25.64 -18.01 -21.46
C GLN A 11 -24.32 -17.23 -21.39
N MET A 12 -23.86 -16.65 -22.50
CA MET A 12 -22.67 -15.80 -22.52
C MET A 12 -22.82 -14.54 -21.66
N TYR A 13 -23.99 -13.89 -21.68
CA TYR A 13 -24.27 -12.73 -20.82
C TYR A 13 -24.29 -13.10 -19.34
N LEU A 14 -24.88 -14.24 -18.98
CA LEU A 14 -24.87 -14.74 -17.59
C LEU A 14 -23.44 -15.03 -17.11
N ASN A 15 -22.63 -15.69 -17.93
CA ASN A 15 -21.23 -15.96 -17.60
C ASN A 15 -20.41 -14.66 -17.48
N GLN A 16 -20.68 -13.66 -18.32
CA GLN A 16 -20.03 -12.35 -18.24
C GLN A 16 -20.37 -11.62 -16.95
N GLN A 17 -21.63 -11.68 -16.51
CA GLN A 17 -22.06 -11.08 -15.24
C GLN A 17 -21.37 -11.75 -14.04
N GLN A 18 -21.30 -13.09 -14.02
CA GLN A 18 -20.59 -13.83 -12.97
C GLN A 18 -19.10 -13.46 -12.91
N MET A 19 -18.42 -13.40 -14.06
CA MET A 19 -17.02 -12.95 -14.12
C MET A 19 -16.83 -11.53 -13.57
N MET A 20 -17.76 -10.62 -13.87
CA MET A 20 -17.67 -9.23 -13.38
C MET A 20 -17.89 -9.14 -11.88
N GLU A 21 -18.76 -9.98 -11.31
CA GLU A 21 -18.95 -10.08 -9.86
C GLU A 21 -17.72 -10.66 -9.16
N GLU A 22 -17.10 -11.70 -9.72
CA GLU A 22 -15.85 -12.26 -9.21
C GLU A 22 -14.71 -11.23 -9.26
N ILE A 23 -14.57 -10.49 -10.37
CA ILE A 23 -13.59 -9.40 -10.48
C ILE A 23 -13.86 -8.32 -9.43
N ARG A 24 -15.12 -7.97 -9.19
CA ARG A 24 -15.48 -6.98 -8.15
C ARG A 24 -15.17 -7.50 -6.76
N ALA A 25 -15.45 -8.77 -6.47
CA ALA A 25 -15.12 -9.41 -5.19
C ALA A 25 -13.61 -9.47 -4.96
N LEU A 26 -12.84 -9.87 -5.98
CA LEU A 26 -11.37 -9.88 -5.93
C LEU A 26 -10.79 -8.47 -5.74
N ARG A 27 -11.33 -7.47 -6.44
CA ARG A 27 -10.95 -6.06 -6.24
C ARG A 27 -11.28 -5.57 -4.83
N SER A 28 -12.45 -5.91 -4.30
CA SER A 28 -12.82 -5.58 -2.92
C SER A 28 -11.92 -6.26 -1.89
N GLN A 29 -11.49 -7.49 -2.15
CA GLN A 29 -10.51 -8.20 -1.31
C GLN A 29 -9.11 -7.55 -1.39
N LEU A 30 -8.70 -7.11 -2.58
CA LEU A 30 -7.46 -6.36 -2.81
C LEU A 30 -7.49 -4.94 -2.20
N GLU A 31 -8.64 -4.28 -2.20
CA GLU A 31 -8.81 -2.97 -1.54
C GLU A 31 -8.83 -3.11 -0.01
N GLY A 32 -9.32 -4.25 0.51
CA GLY A 32 -9.32 -4.59 1.94
C GLY A 32 -7.97 -5.11 2.46
N HIS A 33 -7.12 -5.65 1.59
CA HIS A 33 -5.77 -6.09 1.93
C HIS A 33 -4.76 -5.25 1.15
N PRO A 34 -4.16 -4.19 1.74
CA PRO A 34 -2.98 -3.60 1.13
C PRO A 34 -2.00 -4.75 0.92
N ALA A 35 -1.74 -5.09 -0.35
CA ALA A 35 -0.82 -6.14 -0.76
C ALA A 35 0.37 -6.07 0.18
N ILE A 36 0.58 -7.17 0.92
CA ILE A 36 1.51 -7.25 2.03
C ILE A 36 2.76 -6.44 1.67
N ALA A 37 2.83 -5.23 2.23
CA ALA A 37 3.83 -4.24 1.84
C ALA A 37 5.13 -4.62 2.55
N ASP A 38 5.71 -5.72 2.10
CA ASP A 38 6.90 -6.35 2.64
C ASP A 38 8.06 -6.01 1.72
N GLY A 39 8.64 -4.84 1.95
CA GLY A 39 9.85 -4.47 1.25
C GLY A 39 10.15 -2.99 1.21
N TRP A 40 11.11 -2.66 0.35
CA TRP A 40 11.55 -1.31 0.04
C TRP A 40 10.59 -0.67 -0.95
N MET A 41 10.08 0.50 -0.62
CA MET A 41 9.09 1.20 -1.42
C MET A 41 9.42 2.68 -1.56
N SER A 42 8.90 3.31 -2.61
CA SER A 42 8.94 4.75 -2.76
C SER A 42 8.18 5.44 -1.62
N ALA A 43 8.45 6.73 -1.39
CA ALA A 43 7.70 7.51 -0.40
C ALA A 43 6.18 7.50 -0.65
N ARG A 44 5.74 7.41 -1.92
CA ARG A 44 4.32 7.38 -2.30
C ARG A 44 3.67 6.08 -1.85
N ASP A 45 4.27 4.95 -2.19
CA ASP A 45 3.69 3.64 -1.93
C ASP A 45 3.82 3.26 -0.44
N ALA A 46 4.95 3.61 0.17
CA ALA A 46 5.13 3.48 1.62
C ALA A 46 4.09 4.29 2.41
N ALA A 47 3.68 5.47 1.92
CA ALA A 47 2.63 6.25 2.57
C ALA A 47 1.28 5.55 2.53
N ILE A 48 0.96 4.88 1.44
CA ILE A 48 -0.28 4.10 1.31
C ILE A 48 -0.25 2.92 2.29
N ALA A 49 0.87 2.20 2.33
CA ALA A 49 1.05 1.03 3.19
C ALA A 49 1.11 1.36 4.69
N LEU A 50 1.57 2.56 5.05
CA LEU A 50 1.71 3.04 6.43
C LEU A 50 0.53 3.90 6.91
N LYS A 51 -0.56 3.98 6.13
CA LYS A 51 -1.80 4.65 6.55
C LYS A 51 -2.33 4.15 7.91
N PRO A 52 -2.36 2.84 8.20
CA PRO A 52 -2.81 2.34 9.50
C PRO A 52 -2.00 2.87 10.69
N GLU A 53 -0.73 3.23 10.47
CA GLU A 53 0.18 3.80 11.47
C GLU A 53 0.07 5.33 11.59
N GLY A 54 -0.91 5.95 10.93
CA GLY A 54 -1.18 7.39 11.03
C GLY A 54 -0.45 8.25 9.98
N ILE A 55 0.11 7.63 8.94
CA ILE A 55 0.73 8.36 7.82
C ILE A 55 -0.36 8.78 6.82
N LYS A 56 -0.48 10.09 6.57
CA LYS A 56 -1.49 10.68 5.69
C LYS A 56 -1.00 10.90 4.26
N SER A 57 0.31 11.10 4.08
CA SER A 57 0.89 11.41 2.76
C SER A 57 2.38 11.10 2.68
N ALA A 58 2.90 11.00 1.45
CA ALA A 58 4.33 10.88 1.16
C ALA A 58 5.14 12.05 1.74
N ARG A 59 4.56 13.26 1.75
CA ARG A 59 5.19 14.46 2.31
C ARG A 59 5.40 14.35 3.81
N GLN A 60 4.45 13.74 4.53
CA GLN A 60 4.60 13.46 5.95
C GLN A 60 5.72 12.44 6.21
N LEU A 61 5.82 11.38 5.41
CA LEU A 61 6.91 10.41 5.47
C LEU A 61 8.28 11.06 5.26
N GLN A 62 8.39 11.93 4.26
CA GLN A 62 9.62 12.70 3.99
C GLN A 62 9.98 13.62 5.15
N LYS A 63 8.99 14.30 5.74
CA LYS A 63 9.22 15.14 6.94
C LYS A 63 9.71 14.30 8.11
N LEU A 64 9.07 13.16 8.39
CA LEU A 64 9.49 12.25 9.46
C LEU A 64 10.93 11.73 9.25
N ARG A 65 11.33 11.46 8.01
CA ARG A 65 12.72 11.11 7.68
C ARG A 65 13.68 12.26 8.02
N LEU A 66 13.35 13.49 7.61
CA LEU A 66 14.16 14.68 7.91
C LEU A 66 14.23 14.97 9.42
N ASP A 67 13.16 14.67 10.15
CA ASP A 67 13.07 14.77 11.62
C ASP A 67 13.81 13.63 12.36
N GLY A 68 14.52 12.76 11.64
CA GLY A 68 15.32 11.67 12.21
C GLY A 68 14.50 10.51 12.79
N VAL A 69 13.22 10.38 12.41
CA VAL A 69 12.35 9.27 12.86
C VAL A 69 12.83 7.93 12.31
N PHE A 70 13.35 7.95 11.09
CA PHE A 70 13.82 6.77 10.37
C PHE A 70 15.34 6.81 10.21
N SER A 71 15.96 5.64 10.28
CA SER A 71 17.41 5.49 10.25
C SER A 71 17.88 4.51 9.17
N GLU A 72 18.93 4.91 8.45
CA GLU A 72 19.61 4.03 7.48
C GLU A 72 20.31 2.85 8.17
N SER A 73 20.96 3.08 9.32
CA SER A 73 21.65 2.00 10.06
C SER A 73 20.70 0.93 10.60
N LYS A 74 19.43 1.29 10.85
CA LYS A 74 18.36 0.35 11.22
C LYS A 74 17.63 -0.25 10.02
N ARG A 75 18.09 0.03 8.79
CA ARG A 75 17.45 -0.42 7.54
C ARG A 75 15.97 -0.01 7.47
N GLU A 76 15.66 1.21 7.93
CA GLU A 76 14.32 1.79 7.85
C GLU A 76 14.16 2.62 6.58
N VAL A 77 15.20 3.37 6.22
CA VAL A 77 15.29 4.15 4.98
C VAL A 77 16.60 3.84 4.27
N TRP A 78 16.64 4.08 2.96
CA TRP A 78 17.85 3.95 2.15
C TRP A 78 17.82 4.99 1.03
N ASN A 79 18.92 5.70 0.83
CA ASN A 79 19.08 6.56 -0.33
C ASN A 79 19.56 5.72 -1.52
N GLU A 80 18.69 5.53 -2.51
CA GLU A 80 18.99 4.77 -3.73
C GLU A 80 19.92 5.56 -4.67
N SER A 81 20.02 6.87 -4.50
CA SER A 81 20.76 7.73 -5.41
C SER A 81 22.03 8.31 -4.80
N ASN A 82 23.13 8.22 -5.56
CA ASN A 82 24.42 8.87 -5.25
C ASN A 82 24.53 10.28 -5.86
N GLY A 83 23.41 10.92 -6.23
CA GLY A 83 23.38 12.16 -7.02
C GLY A 83 22.80 13.39 -6.30
N LYS A 84 22.76 14.54 -7.00
CA LYS A 84 22.29 15.85 -6.49
C LYS A 84 20.83 15.88 -5.99
N ARG A 85 20.01 14.87 -6.32
CA ARG A 85 18.61 14.75 -5.86
C ARG A 85 18.43 13.39 -5.19
N PRO A 86 18.37 13.33 -3.85
CA PRO A 86 18.33 12.06 -3.16
C PRO A 86 16.95 11.40 -3.25
N THR A 87 16.89 10.22 -3.86
CA THR A 87 15.72 9.33 -3.92
C THR A 87 15.75 8.37 -2.75
N TRP A 88 14.73 8.44 -1.91
CA TRP A 88 14.66 7.65 -0.68
C TRP A 88 13.66 6.52 -0.80
N LEU A 89 14.11 5.31 -0.48
CA LEU A 89 13.30 4.12 -0.30
C LEU A 89 13.04 3.91 1.20
N TYR A 90 11.86 3.36 1.50
CA TYR A 90 11.37 3.10 2.85
C TYR A 90 11.07 1.62 2.98
N HIS A 91 11.68 0.96 3.96
CA HIS A 91 11.38 -0.43 4.28
C HIS A 91 10.14 -0.48 5.18
N VAL A 92 8.97 -0.76 4.60
CA VAL A 92 7.68 -0.60 5.27
C VAL A 92 7.59 -1.37 6.60
N PRO A 93 8.02 -2.64 6.73
CA PRO A 93 7.99 -3.35 8.00
C PRO A 93 8.86 -2.69 9.09
N SER A 94 10.03 -2.17 8.73
CA SER A 94 10.92 -1.48 9.68
C SER A 94 10.38 -0.11 10.07
N CYS A 95 9.90 0.66 9.09
CA CYS A 95 9.25 1.95 9.31
C CYS A 95 8.02 1.82 10.21
N ARG A 96 7.19 0.79 10.02
CA ARG A 96 6.04 0.47 10.89
C ARG A 96 6.48 0.30 12.34
N LYS A 97 7.52 -0.50 12.60
CA LYS A 97 8.08 -0.67 13.95
C LYS A 97 8.64 0.65 14.52
N ALA A 98 9.28 1.48 13.70
CA ALA A 98 9.77 2.80 14.12
C ALA A 98 8.62 3.73 14.53
N LEU A 99 7.56 3.79 13.73
CA LEU A 99 6.37 4.59 14.02
C LEU A 99 5.65 4.07 15.26
N GLN A 100 5.51 2.75 15.42
CA GLN A 100 4.93 2.17 16.63
C GLN A 100 5.73 2.52 17.88
N ARG A 101 7.08 2.48 17.85
CA ARG A 101 7.92 2.93 18.99
C ARG A 101 7.69 4.40 19.33
N ARG A 102 7.61 5.26 18.32
CA ARG A 102 7.45 6.71 18.50
C ARG A 102 6.05 7.11 18.97
N PHE A 103 5.01 6.51 18.40
CA PHE A 103 3.62 6.87 18.70
C PHE A 103 2.99 6.08 19.86
N ARG A 104 3.51 4.91 20.24
CA ARG A 104 3.10 4.27 21.52
C ARG A 104 3.46 5.14 22.72
N GLY A 105 4.58 5.86 22.68
CA GLY A 105 4.96 6.81 23.72
C GLY A 105 4.01 8.01 23.86
N VAL A 106 3.26 8.34 22.80
CA VAL A 106 2.30 9.47 22.81
C VAL A 106 0.93 9.05 23.33
N ARG A 107 0.55 7.76 23.20
CA ARG A 107 -0.77 7.24 23.59
C ARG A 107 -0.86 6.78 25.05
N ALA A 108 0.27 6.56 25.72
CA ALA A 108 0.31 6.16 27.13
C ALA A 108 0.20 7.33 28.13
N LEU A 109 0.04 8.56 27.63
CA LEU A 109 -0.05 9.80 28.41
C LEU A 109 -1.39 10.55 28.18
N GLY A 110 -2.39 9.89 27.60
CA GLY A 110 -3.72 10.45 27.33
C GLY A 110 -4.80 9.69 28.07
#